data_AF-A0A6J8EW44-F1
#
_entry.id   AF-A0A6J8EW44-F1
#
_cell.length_a   1.000
_cell.length_b   1.000
_cell.length_c   1.000
_cell.angle_alpha   90.00
_cell.angle_beta   90.00
_cell.angle_gamma   90.00
#
_symmetry.space_group_name_H-M   'P 1'
#
loop_
_entity.id
_entity.type
_entity.pdbx_description
1 polymer ?
#
loop_
_entity_poly.entity_id
_entity_poly.type
_entity_poly.pdbx_seq_one_letter_code
_entity_poly.pdbx_strand_id
1 'polypeptide(L)'
;MTHIFFCTKKCLKQCDHNHICDRGCHFPFGCRCNVKINKTLPRCGHIILIGCSEKVDQFTTCNEQVDFILEICGHHKKISCSEKHKIETVEPRNRELYEKHSKCSEIVSVDLPQCGHTKLAECWKSLRIKKTDTDMLKYIPNRYDLKCSKEVVFNLECGHPITTMCYKKCFYEKNPALTQKEGKAGIECESMVELNLVCGHTTTVKCFERFRYQNMRSLLPSSLSLFRRYTNIKCTAMVDIALTCGHMGRTECWEKEQQMESSHYKLNVDCKALVEIRIGQCGHTKMVECYQRHTQLECHEKSVYTYPKCGHERFFECCQHPDMQKLHFNQTALRRGGMGRRYNYREEIDCKLPLCEHLIDKQLSCGHKIAVTCSMSENAV
;
A
#
# COMPACT_ATOMS: atom_id res chain seq x y z
N MET A 1 43.81 66.38 4.75
CA MET A 1 44.32 65.14 5.38
C MET A 1 44.49 65.40 6.87
N THR A 2 43.57 64.93 7.69
CA THR A 2 43.65 65.06 9.15
C THR A 2 44.63 64.01 9.66
N HIS A 3 45.82 64.45 10.08
CA HIS A 3 46.79 63.57 10.74
C HIS A 3 46.23 63.17 12.11
N ILE A 4 45.83 61.91 12.25
CA ILE A 4 45.45 61.33 13.54
C ILE A 4 46.75 60.95 14.25
N PHE A 5 47.17 61.75 15.22
CA PHE A 5 48.30 61.43 16.09
C PHE A 5 47.87 60.38 17.10
N PHE A 6 48.40 59.16 17.01
CA PHE A 6 48.18 58.12 18.01
C PHE A 6 49.27 58.22 19.09
N CYS A 7 48.87 58.43 20.34
CA CYS A 7 49.80 58.38 21.46
C CYS A 7 50.14 56.91 21.77
N THR A 8 51.43 56.57 21.74
CA THR A 8 51.95 55.20 21.95
C THR A 8 52.06 54.81 23.43
N LYS A 9 51.85 55.75 24.36
CA LYS A 9 51.91 55.48 25.80
C LYS A 9 50.68 54.69 26.26
N LYS A 10 50.87 53.79 27.23
CA LYS A 10 49.75 53.17 27.97
C LYS A 10 49.09 54.19 28.89
N CYS A 11 47.81 54.01 29.19
CA CYS A 11 47.08 54.91 30.06
C CYS A 11 47.55 54.86 31.52
N LEU A 12 47.74 53.65 32.07
CA LEU A 12 48.17 53.39 33.45
C LEU A 12 47.30 54.01 34.56
N LYS A 13 46.16 54.62 34.23
CA LYS A 13 45.21 55.12 35.24
C LYS A 13 44.63 53.96 36.04
N GLN A 14 44.53 54.17 37.35
CA GLN A 14 43.91 53.25 38.30
C GLN A 14 42.45 53.66 38.52
N CYS A 15 41.52 52.69 38.53
CA CYS A 15 40.13 52.94 38.90
C CYS A 15 39.89 52.78 40.41
N ASP A 16 38.70 53.13 40.89
CA ASP A 16 38.32 53.03 42.32
C ASP A 16 38.38 51.61 42.90
N HIS A 17 38.43 50.58 42.04
CA HIS A 17 38.60 49.17 42.42
C HIS A 17 40.05 48.69 42.22
N ASN A 18 41.02 49.60 42.14
CA ASN A 18 42.45 49.32 42.01
C ASN A 18 42.90 48.58 40.72
N HIS A 19 42.08 48.56 39.67
CA HIS A 19 42.51 48.02 38.37
C HIS A 19 43.31 49.06 37.58
N ILE A 20 44.45 48.64 37.02
CA ILE A 20 45.32 49.48 36.18
C ILE A 20 44.90 49.36 34.71
N CYS A 21 44.67 50.48 34.03
CA CYS A 21 44.35 50.50 32.61
C CYS A 21 45.58 50.19 31.74
N ASP A 22 45.55 49.07 31.04
CA ASP A 22 46.61 48.59 30.15
C ASP A 22 46.46 49.03 28.69
N ARG A 23 45.33 49.69 28.35
CA ARG A 23 45.05 50.21 27.00
C ARG A 23 46.00 51.34 26.63
N GLY A 24 46.16 51.54 25.32
CA GLY A 24 46.78 52.75 24.76
C GLY A 24 46.10 54.02 25.25
N CYS A 25 46.83 55.13 25.23
CA CYS A 25 46.34 56.44 25.61
C CYS A 25 45.10 56.79 24.80
N HIS A 26 44.00 57.10 25.48
CA HIS A 26 42.68 57.33 24.90
C HIS A 26 42.18 58.76 25.18
N PHE A 27 43.08 59.70 25.45
CA PHE A 27 42.75 61.13 25.50
C PHE A 27 42.22 61.60 24.13
N PRO A 28 41.14 62.41 24.06
CA PRO A 28 40.45 63.10 25.15
C PRO A 28 39.33 62.31 25.85
N PHE A 29 39.10 61.04 25.49
CA PHE A 29 38.05 60.22 26.09
C PHE A 29 38.40 59.81 27.53
N GLY A 30 37.39 59.69 28.39
CA GLY A 30 37.57 59.22 29.76
C GLY A 30 38.00 57.75 29.84
N CYS A 31 38.75 57.38 30.88
CA CYS A 31 39.18 56.01 31.13
C CYS A 31 38.05 55.18 31.73
N ARG A 32 37.52 54.22 30.97
CA ARG A 32 36.48 53.27 31.43
C ARG A 32 37.10 51.89 31.67
N CYS A 33 37.10 51.47 32.93
CA CYS A 33 37.58 50.16 33.33
C CYS A 33 36.59 49.06 32.88
N ASN A 34 37.04 48.16 31.99
CA ASN A 34 36.23 47.04 31.51
C ASN A 34 36.50 45.72 32.27
N VAL A 35 37.31 45.75 33.35
CA VAL A 35 37.48 44.56 34.20
C VAL A 35 36.11 44.19 34.77
N LYS A 36 35.72 42.94 34.60
CA LYS A 36 34.46 42.41 35.11
C LYS A 36 34.59 42.14 36.60
N ILE A 37 33.68 42.70 37.39
CA ILE A 37 33.63 42.50 38.84
C ILE A 37 32.22 42.09 39.27
N ASN A 38 32.15 41.39 40.39
CA ASN A 38 30.90 41.05 41.05
C ASN A 38 30.31 42.30 41.72
N LYS A 39 29.10 42.67 41.35
CA LYS A 39 28.32 43.72 42.03
C LYS A 39 26.98 43.15 42.47
N THR A 40 26.56 43.50 43.68
CA THR A 40 25.24 43.12 44.22
C THR A 40 24.18 44.08 43.71
N LEU A 41 23.08 43.55 43.19
CA LEU A 41 21.93 44.35 42.75
C LEU A 41 21.13 44.83 43.96
N PRO A 42 20.88 46.15 44.10
CA PRO A 42 20.24 46.71 45.30
C PRO A 42 18.79 46.26 45.48
N ARG A 43 18.09 45.93 44.39
CA ARG A 43 16.67 45.56 44.45
C ARG A 43 16.42 44.13 44.91
N CYS A 44 17.31 43.19 44.56
CA CYS A 44 17.08 41.76 44.77
C CYS A 44 18.22 41.04 45.51
N GLY A 45 19.34 41.70 45.78
CA GLY A 45 20.48 41.11 46.47
C GLY A 45 21.29 40.09 45.63
N HIS A 46 20.89 39.80 44.40
CA HIS A 46 21.65 38.91 43.52
C HIS A 46 22.96 39.55 43.04
N ILE A 47 23.98 38.73 42.86
CA ILE A 47 25.30 39.15 42.37
C ILE A 47 25.34 39.03 40.85
N ILE A 48 25.78 40.08 40.17
CA ILE A 48 26.00 40.07 38.72
C ILE A 48 27.45 40.39 38.37
N LEU A 49 27.92 39.82 37.26
CA LEU A 49 29.23 40.09 36.71
C LEU A 49 29.13 41.24 35.69
N ILE A 50 29.54 42.44 36.09
CA ILE A 50 29.38 43.67 35.30
C ILE A 50 30.71 44.42 35.19
N GLY A 51 30.87 45.29 34.19
CA GLY A 51 32.08 46.10 34.05
C GLY A 51 32.30 47.01 35.26
N CYS A 52 33.55 47.15 35.70
CA CYS A 52 33.91 47.98 36.85
C CYS A 52 33.35 49.40 36.74
N SER A 53 33.41 50.02 35.55
CA SER A 53 32.86 51.36 35.30
C SER A 53 31.35 51.42 35.07
N GLU A 54 30.65 50.28 34.95
CA GLU A 54 29.21 50.23 34.77
C GLU A 54 28.50 50.51 36.11
N LYS A 55 27.53 51.42 36.12
CA LYS A 55 26.75 51.74 37.33
C LYS A 55 25.65 50.70 37.51
N VAL A 56 25.46 50.27 38.76
CA VAL A 56 24.33 49.43 39.17
C VAL A 56 23.33 50.33 39.86
N ASP A 57 22.09 50.31 39.38
CA ASP A 57 20.97 51.08 39.91
C ASP A 57 19.72 50.21 40.09
N GLN A 58 18.61 50.83 40.50
CA GLN A 58 17.33 50.15 40.71
C GLN A 58 16.67 49.60 39.43
N PHE A 59 17.16 50.03 38.25
CA PHE A 59 16.63 49.63 36.94
C PHE A 59 17.48 48.56 36.26
N THR A 60 18.65 48.25 36.81
CA THR A 60 19.56 47.23 36.30
C THR A 60 18.86 45.86 36.30
N THR A 61 18.89 45.17 35.15
CA THR A 61 18.17 43.91 34.97
C THR A 61 18.88 42.75 35.66
N CYS A 62 18.11 41.95 36.39
CA CYS A 62 18.53 40.71 37.02
C CYS A 62 17.99 39.51 36.22
N ASN A 63 18.90 38.75 35.63
CA ASN A 63 18.57 37.55 34.85
C ASN A 63 18.66 36.25 35.66
N GLU A 64 18.93 36.34 36.97
CA GLU A 64 18.96 35.19 37.87
C GLU A 64 17.61 34.47 37.84
N GLN A 65 17.62 33.14 37.74
CA GLN A 65 16.40 32.33 37.70
C GLN A 65 15.85 32.14 39.10
N VAL A 66 14.63 32.61 39.32
CA VAL A 66 13.92 32.50 40.60
C VAL A 66 12.65 31.67 40.45
N ASP A 67 12.23 31.02 41.53
CA ASP A 67 10.95 30.34 41.58
C ASP A 67 9.79 31.34 41.65
N PHE A 68 8.81 31.12 40.79
CA PHE A 68 7.55 31.85 40.74
C PHE A 68 6.39 30.86 40.78
N ILE A 69 5.46 31.08 41.71
CA ILE A 69 4.27 30.24 41.87
C ILE A 69 3.14 30.88 41.05
N LEU A 70 2.60 30.11 40.11
CA LEU A 70 1.42 30.49 39.33
C LEU A 70 0.18 30.31 40.21
N GLU A 71 -0.55 31.38 40.56
CA GLU A 71 -1.70 31.29 41.48
C GLU A 71 -2.84 30.45 40.91
N ILE A 72 -3.06 30.48 39.59
CA ILE A 72 -4.13 29.70 38.95
C ILE A 72 -3.96 28.18 39.15
N CYS A 73 -2.72 27.67 39.24
CA CYS A 73 -2.48 26.23 39.36
C CYS A 73 -1.61 25.78 40.53
N GLY A 74 -0.98 26.70 41.27
CA GLY A 74 -0.06 26.40 42.37
C GLY A 74 1.31 25.85 41.96
N HIS A 75 1.59 25.68 40.66
CA HIS A 75 2.87 25.13 40.20
C HIS A 75 3.96 26.19 40.12
N HIS A 76 5.20 25.73 40.29
CA HIS A 76 6.40 26.53 40.19
C HIS A 76 6.84 26.69 38.73
N LYS A 77 7.34 27.88 38.40
CA LYS A 77 7.97 28.22 37.13
C LYS A 77 9.27 28.98 37.41
N LYS A 78 10.35 28.59 36.72
CA LYS A 78 11.59 29.37 36.72
C LYS A 78 11.42 30.56 35.78
N ILE A 79 11.57 31.76 36.31
CA ILE A 79 11.55 33.02 35.56
C ILE A 79 12.72 33.90 35.99
N SER A 80 13.06 34.90 35.19
CA SER A 80 14.08 35.86 35.61
C SER A 80 13.59 36.70 36.81
N CYS A 81 14.48 37.02 37.73
CA CYS A 81 14.17 37.90 38.87
C CYS A 81 13.59 39.24 38.39
N SER A 82 14.10 39.81 37.29
CA SER A 82 13.51 41.00 36.68
C SER A 82 12.07 40.82 36.21
N GLU A 83 11.74 39.67 35.63
CA GLU A 83 10.38 39.33 35.21
C GLU A 83 9.44 39.14 36.41
N LYS A 84 9.88 38.42 37.45
CA LYS A 84 9.13 38.26 38.71
C LYS A 84 8.70 39.61 39.28
N HIS A 85 9.66 40.52 39.41
CA HIS A 85 9.36 41.87 39.88
C HIS A 85 8.38 42.62 38.97
N LYS A 86 8.50 42.53 37.63
CA LYS A 86 7.53 43.17 36.71
C LYS A 86 6.11 42.65 36.91
N ILE A 87 5.95 41.38 37.30
CA ILE A 87 4.64 40.78 37.58
C ILE A 87 4.11 41.26 38.94
N GLU A 88 4.98 41.32 39.96
CA GLU A 88 4.59 41.66 41.34
C GLU A 88 4.40 43.16 41.58
N THR A 89 5.11 44.04 40.88
CA THR A 89 5.08 45.50 41.15
C THR A 89 3.99 46.26 40.41
N VAL A 90 3.31 45.65 39.45
CA VAL A 90 2.28 46.32 38.65
C VAL A 90 0.89 45.86 39.11
N GLU A 91 -0.14 46.69 38.91
CA GLU A 91 -1.53 46.44 39.34
C GLU A 91 -1.97 44.96 39.21
N PRO A 92 -2.85 44.46 40.10
CA PRO A 92 -3.29 43.05 40.14
C PRO A 92 -3.71 42.46 38.78
N ARG A 93 -4.23 43.30 37.87
CA ARG A 93 -4.62 42.92 36.50
C ARG A 93 -3.47 42.33 35.67
N ASN A 94 -2.22 42.75 35.92
CA ASN A 94 -1.08 42.27 35.15
C ASN A 94 -0.61 40.87 35.57
N ARG A 95 -0.77 40.50 36.83
CA ARG A 95 -0.54 39.11 37.27
C ARG A 95 -1.53 38.17 36.63
N GLU A 96 -2.80 38.52 36.63
CA GLU A 96 -3.85 37.73 35.97
C GLU A 96 -3.59 37.59 34.46
N LEU A 97 -3.21 38.69 33.77
CA LEU A 97 -2.82 38.66 32.36
C LEU A 97 -1.60 37.77 32.12
N TYR A 98 -0.56 37.90 32.95
CA TYR A 98 0.64 37.08 32.85
C TYR A 98 0.30 35.59 33.00
N GLU A 99 -0.48 35.21 33.99
CA GLU A 99 -0.86 33.82 34.24
C GLU A 99 -1.81 33.27 33.16
N LYS A 100 -2.67 34.14 32.58
CA LYS A 100 -3.53 33.79 31.44
C LYS A 100 -2.73 33.46 30.17
N HIS A 101 -1.58 34.10 29.98
CA HIS A 101 -0.71 33.88 28.83
C HIS A 101 0.43 32.89 29.11
N SER A 102 0.81 32.71 30.36
CA SER A 102 1.86 31.79 30.78
C SER A 102 1.39 30.35 30.70
N LYS A 103 2.02 29.58 29.83
CA LYS A 103 1.80 28.13 29.72
C LYS A 103 2.58 27.42 30.83
N CYS A 104 1.88 26.88 31.81
CA CYS A 104 2.42 25.96 32.81
C CYS A 104 2.63 24.57 32.20
N SER A 105 3.88 24.19 31.93
CA SER A 105 4.25 22.90 31.32
C SER A 105 4.36 21.73 32.30
N GLU A 106 4.04 21.93 33.58
CA GLU A 106 3.99 20.84 34.56
C GLU A 106 3.00 19.76 34.11
N ILE A 107 3.42 18.49 34.17
CA ILE A 107 2.60 17.36 33.73
C ILE A 107 1.65 16.95 34.85
N VAL A 108 0.35 17.05 34.59
CA VAL A 108 -0.70 16.70 35.54
C VAL A 108 -1.62 15.62 34.99
N SER A 109 -2.20 14.82 35.90
CA SER A 109 -3.28 13.89 35.59
C SER A 109 -4.59 14.65 35.43
N VAL A 110 -5.29 14.42 34.32
CA VAL A 110 -6.56 15.07 34.00
C VAL A 110 -7.60 14.03 33.65
N ASP A 111 -8.71 14.05 34.38
CA ASP A 111 -9.86 13.22 34.05
C ASP A 111 -10.62 13.83 32.87
N LEU A 112 -10.84 13.02 31.84
CA LEU A 112 -11.52 13.44 30.62
C LEU A 112 -13.03 13.24 30.80
N PRO A 113 -13.84 14.32 30.91
CA PRO A 113 -15.24 14.24 31.32
C PRO A 113 -16.10 13.39 30.38
N GLN A 114 -15.70 13.27 29.11
CA GLN A 114 -16.45 12.50 28.11
C GLN A 114 -16.34 10.98 28.29
N CYS A 115 -15.34 10.50 29.01
CA CYS A 115 -15.08 9.06 29.13
C CYS A 115 -14.63 8.58 30.50
N GLY A 116 -14.44 9.50 31.46
CA GLY A 116 -13.94 9.19 32.81
C GLY A 116 -12.48 8.71 32.85
N HIS A 117 -11.78 8.62 31.72
CA HIS A 117 -10.38 8.22 31.69
C HIS A 117 -9.45 9.36 32.03
N THR A 118 -8.38 9.05 32.76
CA THR A 118 -7.31 9.99 33.10
C THR A 118 -6.25 10.04 32.01
N LYS A 119 -5.75 11.24 31.67
CA LYS A 119 -4.64 11.48 30.75
C LYS A 119 -3.62 12.42 31.37
N LEU A 120 -2.34 12.14 31.16
CA LEU A 120 -1.26 13.08 31.48
C LEU A 120 -1.20 14.19 30.44
N ALA A 121 -1.22 15.44 30.88
CA ALA A 121 -1.12 16.60 30.02
C ALA A 121 -0.45 17.77 30.74
N GLU A 122 0.08 18.72 29.97
CA GLU A 122 0.56 19.99 30.54
C GLU A 122 -0.58 20.72 31.27
N CYS A 123 -0.30 21.26 32.44
CA CYS A 123 -1.28 21.92 33.30
C CYS A 123 -2.06 23.03 32.58
N TRP A 124 -1.41 23.82 31.73
CA TRP A 124 -2.12 24.86 30.96
C TRP A 124 -3.17 24.30 29.99
N LYS A 125 -2.99 23.07 29.50
CA LYS A 125 -3.98 22.35 28.68
C LYS A 125 -5.14 21.85 29.55
N SER A 126 -4.86 21.38 30.78
CA SER A 126 -5.87 20.85 31.70
C SER A 126 -6.81 21.91 32.26
N LEU A 127 -6.29 23.11 32.57
CA LEU A 127 -7.08 24.23 33.09
C LEU A 127 -8.20 24.66 32.14
N ARG A 128 -8.05 24.42 30.83
CA ARG A 128 -9.10 24.71 29.84
C ARG A 128 -10.23 23.69 29.86
N ILE A 129 -10.01 22.46 30.32
CA ILE A 129 -11.07 21.45 30.51
C ILE A 129 -11.98 21.88 31.66
N LYS A 130 -11.41 22.25 32.81
CA LYS A 130 -12.18 22.67 34.00
C LYS A 130 -13.05 23.91 33.76
N LYS A 131 -12.58 24.85 32.91
CA LYS A 131 -13.36 26.05 32.53
C LYS A 131 -14.51 25.75 31.55
N THR A 132 -14.49 24.62 30.85
CA THR A 132 -15.54 24.26 29.88
C THR A 132 -16.67 23.43 30.48
N ASP A 133 -16.55 22.93 31.72
CA ASP A 133 -17.64 22.19 32.38
C ASP A 133 -18.90 23.05 32.62
N THR A 134 -18.75 24.38 32.73
CA THR A 134 -19.87 25.32 32.81
C THR A 134 -20.49 25.71 31.46
N ASP A 135 -19.84 25.38 30.33
CA ASP A 135 -20.28 25.75 28.98
C ASP A 135 -20.00 24.61 27.99
N MET A 136 -20.60 23.44 28.29
CA MET A 136 -20.43 22.14 27.61
C MET A 136 -20.59 22.18 26.07
N LEU A 137 -21.14 23.26 25.51
CA LEU A 137 -21.39 23.44 24.08
C LEU A 137 -20.15 23.85 23.25
N LYS A 138 -19.01 24.19 23.86
CA LYS A 138 -17.81 24.71 23.12
C LYS A 138 -16.52 23.91 23.32
N TYR A 139 -16.56 22.72 23.91
CA TYR A 139 -15.37 21.88 23.97
C TYR A 139 -15.01 21.35 22.58
N ILE A 140 -13.94 21.89 21.98
CA ILE A 140 -13.35 21.40 20.72
C ILE A 140 -12.16 20.48 21.10
N PRO A 141 -12.33 19.14 21.14
CA PRO A 141 -11.28 18.22 21.58
C PRO A 141 -10.02 18.28 20.71
N ASN A 142 -10.18 18.71 19.45
CA ASN A 142 -9.10 18.79 18.46
C ASN A 142 -8.13 19.95 18.68
N ARG A 143 -8.45 20.92 19.56
CA ARG A 143 -7.65 22.15 19.65
C ARG A 143 -6.41 22.02 20.56
N TYR A 144 -6.36 21.00 21.42
CA TYR A 144 -5.32 20.88 22.46
C TYR A 144 -4.76 19.46 22.65
N ASP A 145 -5.02 18.54 21.71
CA ASP A 145 -4.59 17.14 21.76
C ASP A 145 -5.01 16.36 23.02
N LEU A 146 -6.10 16.78 23.68
CA LEU A 146 -6.67 16.12 24.87
C LEU A 146 -7.65 15.01 24.49
N LYS A 147 -7.30 14.23 23.46
CA LYS A 147 -8.05 13.03 23.07
C LYS A 147 -7.65 11.86 23.97
N CYS A 148 -8.63 11.07 24.39
CA CYS A 148 -8.39 9.83 25.11
C CYS A 148 -7.82 8.77 24.17
N SER A 149 -6.56 8.43 24.35
CA SER A 149 -5.84 7.41 23.56
C SER A 149 -5.92 6.02 24.15
N LYS A 150 -6.79 5.78 25.13
CA LYS A 150 -6.97 4.44 25.71
C LYS A 150 -7.79 3.60 24.74
N GLU A 151 -7.33 2.37 24.49
CA GLU A 151 -8.10 1.38 23.76
C GLU A 151 -9.30 0.92 24.60
N VAL A 152 -10.45 0.82 23.96
CA VAL A 152 -11.70 0.36 24.56
C VAL A 152 -12.38 -0.61 23.63
N VAL A 153 -13.05 -1.60 24.22
CA VAL A 153 -13.99 -2.46 23.49
C VAL A 153 -15.30 -1.69 23.37
N PHE A 154 -15.78 -1.54 22.13
CA PHE A 154 -17.01 -0.85 21.78
C PHE A 154 -17.91 -1.79 20.99
N ASN A 155 -19.14 -1.99 21.46
CA ASN A 155 -20.13 -2.77 20.73
C ASN A 155 -20.82 -1.85 19.72
N LEU A 156 -20.69 -2.17 18.44
CA LEU A 156 -21.42 -1.47 17.38
C LEU A 156 -22.89 -1.83 17.42
N GLU A 157 -23.73 -1.02 16.78
CA GLU A 157 -25.17 -1.30 16.62
C GLU A 157 -25.45 -2.63 15.93
N CYS A 158 -24.51 -3.11 15.11
CA CYS A 158 -24.58 -4.45 14.51
C CYS A 158 -24.29 -5.60 15.50
N GLY A 159 -24.10 -5.31 16.79
CA GLY A 159 -23.83 -6.27 17.86
C GLY A 159 -22.38 -6.75 17.96
N HIS A 160 -21.52 -6.37 17.02
CA HIS A 160 -20.13 -6.82 17.00
C HIS A 160 -19.24 -5.91 17.87
N PRO A 161 -18.39 -6.49 18.73
CA PRO A 161 -17.38 -5.73 19.45
C PRO A 161 -16.25 -5.35 18.51
N ILE A 162 -15.74 -4.13 18.67
CA ILE A 162 -14.49 -3.68 18.05
C ILE A 162 -13.58 -3.10 19.13
N THR A 163 -12.28 -3.25 18.93
CA THR A 163 -11.28 -2.51 19.72
C THR A 163 -10.97 -1.22 19.00
N THR A 164 -11.21 -0.09 19.65
CA THR A 164 -10.94 1.24 19.08
C THR A 164 -10.46 2.21 20.14
N MET A 165 -9.95 3.36 19.71
CA MET A 165 -9.56 4.42 20.64
C MET A 165 -10.80 5.05 21.28
N CYS A 166 -10.75 5.31 22.58
CA CYS A 166 -11.87 5.87 23.34
C CYS A 166 -12.40 7.17 22.74
N TYR A 167 -11.54 8.06 22.24
CA TYR A 167 -12.01 9.28 21.58
C TYR A 167 -12.84 9.01 20.32
N LYS A 168 -12.55 7.92 19.58
CA LYS A 168 -13.33 7.52 18.40
C LYS A 168 -14.71 7.00 18.84
N LYS A 169 -14.76 6.18 19.90
CA LYS A 169 -16.02 5.74 20.53
C LYS A 169 -16.89 6.94 20.95
N CYS A 170 -16.34 7.87 21.74
CA CYS A 170 -17.09 9.04 22.21
C CYS A 170 -17.57 9.93 21.05
N PHE A 171 -16.79 10.03 19.96
CA PHE A 171 -17.20 10.76 18.76
C PHE A 171 -18.38 10.09 18.06
N TYR A 172 -18.35 8.76 17.96
CA TYR A 172 -19.42 7.94 17.39
C TYR A 172 -20.72 8.09 18.18
N GLU A 173 -20.67 7.92 19.51
CA GLU A 173 -21.84 8.03 20.41
C GLU A 173 -22.51 9.42 20.36
N LYS A 174 -21.73 10.48 20.12
CA LYS A 174 -22.27 11.85 20.01
C LYS A 174 -22.89 12.17 18.66
N ASN A 175 -22.53 11.46 17.60
CA ASN A 175 -22.93 11.79 16.23
C ASN A 175 -23.43 10.56 15.44
N PRO A 176 -24.36 9.75 15.98
CA PRO A 176 -24.75 8.49 15.36
C PRO A 176 -25.22 8.67 13.90
N ALA A 177 -26.02 9.72 13.64
CA ALA A 177 -26.55 10.03 12.31
C ALA A 177 -25.49 10.37 11.24
N LEU A 178 -24.37 10.99 11.64
CA LEU A 178 -23.25 11.32 10.72
C LEU A 178 -22.37 10.10 10.47
N THR A 179 -22.28 9.18 11.44
CA THR A 179 -21.40 8.01 11.34
C THR A 179 -21.95 6.93 10.39
N GLN A 180 -23.29 6.78 10.32
CA GLN A 180 -23.93 5.74 9.51
C GLN A 180 -23.95 6.04 8.01
N LYS A 181 -23.99 7.32 7.59
CA LYS A 181 -24.25 7.67 6.19
C LYS A 181 -23.03 7.58 5.27
N GLU A 182 -21.80 7.69 5.78
CA GLU A 182 -20.65 7.94 4.89
C GLU A 182 -19.31 7.30 5.31
N GLY A 183 -19.27 6.37 6.28
CA GLY A 183 -17.97 5.84 6.77
C GLY A 183 -17.04 6.92 7.37
N LYS A 184 -17.52 8.17 7.51
CA LYS A 184 -16.74 9.34 7.93
C LYS A 184 -16.29 9.28 9.38
N ALA A 185 -16.89 8.43 10.20
CA ALA A 185 -16.44 8.21 11.58
C ALA A 185 -15.18 7.33 11.68
N GLY A 186 -14.74 6.72 10.59
CA GLY A 186 -13.54 5.87 10.56
C GLY A 186 -13.65 4.64 11.47
N ILE A 187 -14.88 4.23 11.81
CA ILE A 187 -15.19 3.01 12.53
C ILE A 187 -16.07 2.17 11.60
N GLU A 188 -15.47 1.19 10.94
CA GLU A 188 -16.17 0.21 10.12
C GLU A 188 -16.09 -1.16 10.81
N CYS A 189 -17.22 -1.89 10.85
CA CYS A 189 -17.22 -3.23 11.42
C CYS A 189 -16.55 -4.21 10.45
N GLU A 190 -15.33 -4.64 10.79
CA GLU A 190 -14.56 -5.61 9.98
C GLU A 190 -14.86 -7.07 10.32
N SER A 191 -15.81 -7.34 11.23
CA SER A 191 -16.24 -8.71 11.49
C SER A 191 -16.79 -9.34 10.21
N MET A 192 -16.34 -10.56 9.90
CA MET A 192 -16.83 -11.32 8.77
C MET A 192 -18.22 -11.86 9.09
N VAL A 193 -19.18 -11.59 8.20
CA VAL A 193 -20.57 -12.05 8.34
C VAL A 193 -21.03 -12.68 7.04
N GLU A 194 -21.94 -13.65 7.17
CA GLU A 194 -22.60 -14.23 6.00
C GLU A 194 -23.56 -13.21 5.36
N LEU A 195 -23.54 -13.17 4.04
CA LEU A 195 -24.41 -12.36 3.20
C LEU A 195 -25.07 -13.24 2.14
N ASN A 196 -26.40 -13.24 2.15
CA ASN A 196 -27.20 -13.87 1.09
C ASN A 196 -27.29 -12.93 -0.11
N LEU A 197 -26.65 -13.32 -1.21
CA LEU A 197 -26.67 -12.58 -2.45
C LEU A 197 -27.99 -12.77 -3.19
N VAL A 198 -28.35 -11.81 -4.04
CA VAL A 198 -29.53 -11.85 -4.91
C VAL A 198 -29.57 -13.07 -5.84
N CYS A 199 -28.42 -13.65 -6.19
CA CYS A 199 -28.33 -14.88 -6.97
C CYS A 199 -28.65 -16.16 -6.15
N GLY A 200 -29.02 -16.03 -4.88
CA GLY A 200 -29.37 -17.14 -3.98
C GLY A 200 -28.19 -17.76 -3.24
N HIS A 201 -26.96 -17.41 -3.62
CA HIS A 201 -25.75 -17.92 -2.97
C HIS A 201 -25.39 -17.11 -1.72
N THR A 202 -24.69 -17.76 -0.80
CA THR A 202 -24.10 -17.11 0.38
C THR A 202 -22.63 -16.80 0.13
N THR A 203 -22.16 -15.68 0.68
CA THR A 203 -20.74 -15.31 0.72
C THR A 203 -20.40 -14.72 2.08
N THR A 204 -19.11 -14.65 2.41
CA THR A 204 -18.64 -13.98 3.63
C THR A 204 -18.05 -12.62 3.26
N VAL A 205 -18.51 -11.57 3.94
CA VAL A 205 -18.08 -10.19 3.69
C VAL A 205 -17.89 -9.46 5.01
N LYS A 206 -17.22 -8.30 4.98
CA LYS A 206 -17.15 -7.47 6.18
C LYS A 206 -18.56 -6.96 6.53
N CYS A 207 -18.89 -6.87 7.82
CA CYS A 207 -20.22 -6.48 8.28
C CYS A 207 -20.67 -5.11 7.72
N PHE A 208 -19.77 -4.15 7.56
CA PHE A 208 -20.12 -2.88 6.94
C PHE A 208 -20.48 -3.02 5.44
N GLU A 209 -19.85 -3.95 4.72
CA GLU A 209 -20.16 -4.25 3.32
C GLU A 209 -21.54 -4.88 3.19
N ARG A 210 -21.90 -5.79 4.11
CA ARG A 210 -23.27 -6.34 4.21
C ARG A 210 -24.30 -5.23 4.42
N PHE A 211 -24.04 -4.27 5.31
CA PHE A 211 -24.96 -3.15 5.53
C PHE A 211 -25.12 -2.28 4.27
N ARG A 212 -24.01 -1.92 3.59
CA ARG A 212 -24.05 -1.20 2.32
C ARG A 212 -24.85 -1.95 1.26
N TYR A 213 -24.61 -3.26 1.13
CA TYR A 213 -25.33 -4.13 0.22
C TYR A 213 -26.84 -4.13 0.49
N GLN A 214 -27.26 -4.30 1.76
CA GLN A 214 -28.68 -4.32 2.14
C GLN A 214 -29.37 -2.98 1.90
N ASN A 215 -28.71 -1.86 2.21
CA ASN A 215 -29.25 -0.52 1.94
C ASN A 215 -29.43 -0.29 0.44
N MET A 216 -28.40 -0.58 -0.37
CA MET A 216 -28.53 -0.48 -1.83
C MET A 216 -29.67 -1.37 -2.36
N ARG A 217 -29.92 -2.52 -1.72
CA ARG A 217 -30.91 -3.50 -2.17
C ARG A 217 -32.32 -2.97 -1.92
N SER A 218 -32.52 -2.26 -0.81
CA SER A 218 -33.78 -1.55 -0.54
C SER A 218 -34.06 -0.39 -1.49
N LEU A 219 -33.03 0.26 -2.04
CA LEU A 219 -33.17 1.42 -2.92
C LEU A 219 -33.41 1.05 -4.39
N LEU A 220 -32.92 -0.11 -4.84
CA LEU A 220 -33.00 -0.56 -6.25
C LEU A 220 -33.57 -1.98 -6.36
N PRO A 221 -34.84 -2.20 -6.00
CA PRO A 221 -35.43 -3.55 -5.97
C PRO A 221 -35.52 -4.23 -7.34
N SER A 222 -35.52 -3.47 -8.44
CA SER A 222 -35.95 -3.96 -9.76
C SER A 222 -34.85 -4.19 -10.79
N SER A 223 -33.58 -3.86 -10.51
CA SER A 223 -32.50 -3.99 -11.48
C SER A 223 -31.23 -4.60 -10.85
N LEU A 224 -31.06 -5.90 -11.05
CA LEU A 224 -29.86 -6.66 -10.69
C LEU A 224 -28.58 -6.04 -11.29
N SER A 225 -28.69 -5.49 -12.50
CA SER A 225 -27.59 -4.89 -13.25
C SER A 225 -27.11 -3.57 -12.65
N LEU A 226 -28.02 -2.69 -12.22
CA LEU A 226 -27.64 -1.45 -11.54
C LEU A 226 -27.06 -1.74 -10.17
N PHE A 227 -27.63 -2.68 -9.44
CA PHE A 227 -27.23 -3.01 -8.08
C PHE A 227 -25.73 -3.40 -7.98
N ARG A 228 -25.21 -4.16 -8.95
CA ARG A 228 -23.81 -4.63 -8.95
C ARG A 228 -22.77 -3.56 -9.30
N ARG A 229 -23.14 -2.49 -10.01
CA ARG A 229 -22.21 -1.38 -10.28
C ARG A 229 -21.80 -0.63 -9.00
N TYR A 230 -22.63 -0.72 -7.95
CA TYR A 230 -22.42 0.02 -6.71
C TYR A 230 -21.84 -0.84 -5.58
N THR A 231 -21.80 -2.17 -5.73
CA THR A 231 -21.22 -3.07 -4.73
C THR A 231 -20.06 -3.87 -5.34
N ASN A 232 -18.87 -3.78 -4.77
CA ASN A 232 -17.70 -4.59 -5.19
C ASN A 232 -17.80 -6.07 -4.77
N ILE A 233 -18.96 -6.53 -4.29
CA ILE A 233 -19.16 -7.89 -3.78
C ILE A 233 -19.47 -8.83 -4.94
N LYS A 234 -18.53 -9.74 -5.23
CA LYS A 234 -18.68 -10.77 -6.27
C LYS A 234 -19.16 -12.08 -5.68
N CYS A 235 -20.04 -12.77 -6.41
CA CYS A 235 -20.43 -14.14 -6.09
C CYS A 235 -19.44 -15.14 -6.70
N THR A 236 -18.55 -15.70 -5.89
CA THR A 236 -17.54 -16.70 -6.31
C THR A 236 -18.07 -18.14 -6.30
N ALA A 237 -19.37 -18.34 -6.05
CA ALA A 237 -19.98 -19.66 -6.13
C ALA A 237 -19.87 -20.20 -7.57
N MET A 238 -19.40 -21.44 -7.71
CA MET A 238 -19.28 -22.10 -9.01
C MET A 238 -20.66 -22.53 -9.49
N VAL A 239 -21.03 -22.14 -10.71
CA VAL A 239 -22.30 -22.49 -11.35
C VAL A 239 -22.04 -23.17 -12.68
N ASP A 240 -22.89 -24.15 -13.01
CA ASP A 240 -22.88 -24.77 -14.33
C ASP A 240 -23.59 -23.84 -15.34
N ILE A 241 -23.00 -23.69 -16.52
CA ILE A 241 -23.53 -22.91 -17.65
C ILE A 241 -23.55 -23.74 -18.93
N ALA A 242 -24.57 -23.54 -19.76
CA ALA A 242 -24.58 -24.10 -21.10
C ALA A 242 -23.62 -23.28 -22.00
N LEU A 243 -22.63 -23.94 -22.59
CA LEU A 243 -21.69 -23.33 -23.53
C LEU A 243 -22.25 -23.39 -24.95
N THR A 244 -21.75 -22.54 -25.85
CA THR A 244 -22.18 -22.48 -27.26
C THR A 244 -21.91 -23.78 -28.03
N CYS A 245 -21.00 -24.62 -27.55
CA CYS A 245 -20.75 -25.96 -28.09
C CYS A 245 -21.76 -27.02 -27.64
N GLY A 246 -22.77 -26.65 -26.82
CA GLY A 246 -23.81 -27.54 -26.30
C GLY A 246 -23.43 -28.28 -24.99
N HIS A 247 -22.18 -28.19 -24.55
CA HIS A 247 -21.72 -28.80 -23.30
C HIS A 247 -21.91 -27.89 -22.08
N MET A 248 -21.84 -28.47 -20.88
CA MET A 248 -21.84 -27.72 -19.63
C MET A 248 -20.42 -27.29 -19.25
N GLY A 249 -20.25 -26.01 -18.94
CA GLY A 249 -19.04 -25.44 -18.36
C GLY A 249 -19.27 -25.02 -16.91
N ARG A 250 -18.20 -24.84 -16.13
CA ARG A 250 -18.25 -24.28 -14.78
C ARG A 250 -17.56 -22.94 -14.73
N THR A 251 -18.21 -21.96 -14.12
CA THR A 251 -17.71 -20.58 -13.99
C THR A 251 -18.21 -19.99 -12.67
N GLU A 252 -17.58 -18.91 -12.21
CA GLU A 252 -18.09 -18.19 -11.05
C GLU A 252 -19.41 -17.48 -11.40
N CYS A 253 -20.36 -17.46 -10.46
CA CYS A 253 -21.70 -16.93 -10.69
C CYS A 253 -21.70 -15.47 -11.18
N TRP A 254 -20.72 -14.66 -10.77
CA TRP A 254 -20.61 -13.27 -11.24
C TRP A 254 -20.21 -13.16 -12.73
N GLU A 255 -19.46 -14.13 -13.26
CA GLU A 255 -19.04 -14.16 -14.67
C GLU A 255 -20.21 -14.52 -15.59
N LYS A 256 -21.07 -15.46 -15.16
CA LYS A 256 -22.30 -15.83 -15.88
C LYS A 256 -23.21 -14.63 -16.13
N GLU A 257 -23.37 -13.76 -15.14
CA GLU A 257 -24.28 -12.62 -15.25
C GLU A 257 -23.77 -11.53 -16.19
N GLN A 258 -22.44 -11.33 -16.32
CA GLN A 258 -21.88 -10.40 -17.31
C GLN A 258 -22.22 -10.80 -18.76
N GLN A 259 -22.44 -12.08 -19.03
CA GLN A 259 -22.87 -12.56 -20.35
C GLN A 259 -24.27 -12.06 -20.74
N MET A 260 -25.18 -11.95 -19.77
CA MET A 260 -26.57 -11.55 -20.05
C MET A 260 -26.68 -10.06 -20.38
N GLU A 261 -25.76 -9.23 -19.86
CA GLU A 261 -25.79 -7.78 -20.05
C GLU A 261 -25.04 -7.29 -21.29
N SER A 262 -24.05 -8.03 -21.77
CA SER A 262 -23.23 -7.64 -22.92
C SER A 262 -23.35 -8.68 -24.02
N SER A 263 -24.19 -8.39 -25.03
CA SER A 263 -24.29 -9.18 -26.28
C SER A 263 -22.95 -9.34 -27.02
N HIS A 264 -21.93 -8.58 -26.63
CA HIS A 264 -20.60 -8.59 -27.23
C HIS A 264 -19.52 -9.29 -26.39
N TYR A 265 -19.82 -9.72 -25.16
CA TYR A 265 -18.82 -10.35 -24.29
C TYR A 265 -18.82 -11.88 -24.46
N LYS A 266 -17.84 -12.39 -25.19
CA LYS A 266 -17.62 -13.84 -25.35
C LYS A 266 -16.86 -14.33 -24.12
N LEU A 267 -17.53 -15.08 -23.25
CA LEU A 267 -16.90 -15.66 -22.07
C LEU A 267 -15.83 -16.67 -22.50
N ASN A 268 -14.60 -16.47 -22.03
CA ASN A 268 -13.48 -17.39 -22.22
C ASN A 268 -13.55 -18.56 -21.22
N VAL A 269 -14.67 -19.27 -21.19
CA VAL A 269 -14.73 -20.56 -20.48
C VAL A 269 -14.42 -21.65 -21.49
N ASP A 270 -13.23 -22.23 -21.34
CA ASP A 270 -12.80 -23.36 -22.14
C ASP A 270 -13.65 -24.58 -21.79
N CYS A 271 -14.29 -25.15 -22.82
CA CYS A 271 -15.08 -26.37 -22.67
C CYS A 271 -14.15 -27.58 -22.47
N LYS A 272 -14.05 -28.07 -21.22
CA LYS A 272 -13.25 -29.24 -20.84
C LYS A 272 -13.93 -30.59 -21.07
N ALA A 273 -15.11 -30.60 -21.70
CA ALA A 273 -15.76 -31.86 -22.07
C ALA A 273 -14.88 -32.63 -23.05
N LEU A 274 -14.62 -33.90 -22.77
CA LEU A 274 -13.88 -34.78 -23.68
C LEU A 274 -14.77 -35.13 -24.86
N VAL A 275 -14.31 -34.82 -26.07
CA VAL A 275 -14.98 -35.14 -27.32
C VAL A 275 -14.06 -35.97 -28.19
N GLU A 276 -14.63 -36.98 -28.84
CA GLU A 276 -13.93 -37.71 -29.88
C GLU A 276 -13.85 -36.83 -31.13
N ILE A 277 -12.64 -36.62 -31.63
CA ILE A 277 -12.42 -35.94 -32.90
C ILE A 277 -11.75 -36.88 -33.88
N ARG A 278 -12.03 -36.69 -35.16
CA ARG A 278 -11.31 -37.36 -36.25
C ARG A 278 -10.18 -36.45 -36.73
N ILE A 279 -8.93 -36.91 -36.65
CA ILE A 279 -7.77 -36.16 -37.12
C ILE A 279 -7.82 -36.15 -38.65
N GLY A 280 -8.08 -34.97 -39.22
CA GLY A 280 -8.43 -34.83 -40.64
C GLY A 280 -7.37 -35.34 -41.63
N GLN A 281 -6.11 -35.46 -41.22
CA GLN A 281 -5.03 -35.94 -42.08
C GLN A 281 -5.00 -37.47 -42.20
N CYS A 282 -5.23 -38.20 -41.11
CA CYS A 282 -5.06 -39.66 -41.05
C CYS A 282 -6.36 -40.44 -40.84
N GLY A 283 -7.43 -39.77 -40.41
CA GLY A 283 -8.71 -40.41 -40.11
C GLY A 283 -8.78 -41.12 -38.76
N HIS A 284 -7.68 -41.22 -38.00
CA HIS A 284 -7.66 -41.72 -36.62
C HIS A 284 -8.49 -40.84 -35.69
N THR A 285 -9.02 -41.43 -34.62
CA THR A 285 -9.79 -40.68 -33.62
C THR A 285 -8.98 -40.44 -32.35
N LYS A 286 -9.23 -39.30 -31.70
CA LYS A 286 -8.59 -38.92 -30.43
C LYS A 286 -9.59 -38.24 -29.53
N MET A 287 -9.58 -38.58 -28.24
CA MET A 287 -10.32 -37.83 -27.22
C MET A 287 -9.54 -36.57 -26.86
N VAL A 288 -10.16 -35.41 -27.05
CA VAL A 288 -9.58 -34.11 -26.66
C VAL A 288 -10.62 -33.25 -25.95
N GLU A 289 -10.17 -32.24 -25.21
CA GLU A 289 -11.09 -31.26 -24.65
C GLU A 289 -11.76 -30.45 -25.78
N CYS A 290 -13.05 -30.18 -25.67
CA CYS A 290 -13.84 -29.60 -26.76
C CYS A 290 -13.30 -28.26 -27.28
N TYR A 291 -12.69 -27.42 -26.43
CA TYR A 291 -12.06 -26.17 -26.89
C TYR A 291 -10.86 -26.42 -27.82
N GLN A 292 -10.23 -27.59 -27.74
CA GLN A 292 -9.12 -28.01 -28.59
C GLN A 292 -9.58 -28.56 -29.95
N ARG A 293 -10.89 -28.71 -30.20
CA ARG A 293 -11.43 -29.31 -31.45
C ARG A 293 -10.91 -28.63 -32.73
N HIS A 294 -10.63 -27.32 -32.67
CA HIS A 294 -10.13 -26.56 -33.82
C HIS A 294 -8.61 -26.36 -33.82
N THR A 295 -7.91 -26.90 -32.81
CA THR A 295 -6.45 -26.89 -32.78
C THR A 295 -5.90 -27.98 -33.68
N GLN A 296 -4.77 -27.70 -34.33
CA GLN A 296 -4.09 -28.70 -35.15
C GLN A 296 -3.51 -29.77 -34.23
N LEU A 297 -4.04 -31.00 -34.32
CA LEU A 297 -3.68 -32.10 -33.43
C LEU A 297 -2.81 -33.12 -34.16
N GLU A 298 -1.68 -33.44 -33.55
CA GLU A 298 -0.75 -34.46 -34.05
C GLU A 298 -1.22 -35.86 -33.65
N CYS A 299 -1.09 -36.79 -34.60
CA CYS A 299 -1.44 -38.20 -34.41
C CYS A 299 -0.18 -39.02 -34.12
N HIS A 300 -0.09 -39.59 -32.91
CA HIS A 300 1.00 -40.48 -32.49
C HIS A 300 0.55 -41.95 -32.37
N GLU A 301 -0.60 -42.30 -32.96
CA GLU A 301 -1.04 -43.69 -32.98
C GLU A 301 -0.04 -44.52 -33.77
N LYS A 302 0.37 -45.67 -33.22
CA LYS A 302 1.34 -46.55 -33.85
C LYS A 302 0.66 -47.31 -34.98
N SER A 303 1.13 -47.13 -36.21
CA SER A 303 0.74 -47.94 -37.35
C SER A 303 1.88 -48.85 -37.79
N VAL A 304 1.53 -50.01 -38.33
CA VAL A 304 2.49 -50.93 -38.96
C VAL A 304 2.56 -50.58 -40.43
N TYR A 305 3.77 -50.29 -40.91
CA TYR A 305 4.04 -50.16 -42.34
C TYR A 305 4.78 -51.40 -42.82
N THR A 306 4.17 -52.10 -43.77
CA THR A 306 4.79 -53.23 -44.46
C THR A 306 5.46 -52.70 -45.73
N TYR A 307 6.79 -52.84 -45.80
CA TYR A 307 7.56 -52.42 -46.97
C TYR A 307 7.13 -53.22 -48.21
N PRO A 308 6.58 -52.59 -49.26
CA PRO A 308 5.98 -53.30 -50.39
C PRO A 308 6.94 -54.24 -51.12
N LYS A 309 8.24 -53.89 -51.12
CA LYS A 309 9.28 -54.64 -51.83
C LYS A 309 9.77 -55.88 -51.09
N CYS A 310 9.88 -55.81 -49.77
CA CYS A 310 10.53 -56.85 -48.96
C CYS A 310 9.61 -57.51 -47.92
N GLY A 311 8.39 -57.01 -47.74
CA GLY A 311 7.42 -57.55 -46.79
C GLY A 311 7.76 -57.32 -45.31
N HIS A 312 8.89 -56.68 -44.99
CA HIS A 312 9.24 -56.37 -43.61
C HIS A 312 8.28 -55.34 -43.01
N GLU A 313 8.01 -55.47 -41.71
CA GLU A 313 7.15 -54.57 -40.97
C GLU A 313 7.98 -53.61 -40.11
N ARG A 314 7.56 -52.35 -40.05
CA ARG A 314 8.10 -51.36 -39.11
C ARG A 314 6.97 -50.57 -38.48
N PHE A 315 7.06 -50.38 -37.17
CA PHE A 315 6.14 -49.53 -36.43
C PHE A 315 6.54 -48.06 -36.61
N PHE A 316 5.59 -47.25 -37.04
CA PHE A 316 5.74 -45.80 -37.12
C PHE A 316 4.63 -45.13 -36.31
N GLU A 317 4.90 -43.93 -35.81
CA GLU A 317 3.83 -43.03 -35.41
C GLU A 317 3.13 -42.51 -36.67
N CYS A 318 1.80 -42.38 -36.64
CA CYS A 318 1.02 -42.00 -37.81
C CYS A 318 1.49 -40.69 -38.47
N CYS A 319 1.90 -39.68 -37.68
CA CYS A 319 2.48 -38.43 -38.18
C CYS A 319 3.81 -38.61 -38.94
N GLN A 320 4.50 -39.74 -38.73
CA GLN A 320 5.76 -40.11 -39.41
C GLN A 320 5.53 -41.05 -40.59
N HIS A 321 4.28 -41.43 -40.88
CA HIS A 321 3.99 -42.39 -41.93
C HIS A 321 4.39 -41.85 -43.32
N PRO A 322 5.11 -42.62 -44.17
CA PRO A 322 5.62 -42.14 -45.45
C PRO A 322 4.53 -41.63 -46.40
N ASP A 323 3.37 -42.26 -46.38
CA ASP A 323 2.23 -41.86 -47.23
C ASP A 323 1.50 -40.63 -46.70
N MET A 324 1.62 -40.33 -45.40
CA MET A 324 1.04 -39.13 -44.79
C MET A 324 1.84 -37.88 -45.15
N GLN A 325 3.17 -38.00 -45.33
CA GLN A 325 4.02 -36.91 -45.80
C GLN A 325 3.67 -36.47 -47.24
N LYS A 326 3.27 -37.42 -48.11
CA LYS A 326 2.80 -37.12 -49.48
C LYS A 326 1.50 -36.30 -49.48
N LEU A 327 0.57 -36.58 -48.56
CA LEU A 327 -0.70 -35.85 -48.44
C LEU A 327 -0.48 -34.41 -47.93
N HIS A 328 0.45 -34.21 -46.99
CA HIS A 328 0.76 -32.90 -46.43
C HIS A 328 1.37 -31.94 -47.47
N PHE A 329 2.23 -32.45 -48.36
CA PHE A 329 2.81 -31.66 -49.46
C PHE A 329 1.76 -31.18 -50.47
N ASN A 330 0.80 -32.05 -50.82
CA ASN A 330 -0.24 -31.72 -51.81
C ASN A 330 -1.23 -30.65 -51.31
N GLN A 331 -1.61 -30.65 -50.02
CA GLN A 331 -2.50 -29.62 -49.46
C GLN A 331 -1.83 -28.24 -49.33
N THR A 332 -0.52 -28.20 -49.07
CA THR A 332 0.24 -26.94 -48.95
C THR A 332 0.44 -26.26 -50.31
N ALA A 333 0.60 -27.05 -51.38
CA ALA A 333 0.68 -26.55 -52.76
C ALA A 333 -0.65 -25.94 -53.26
N LEU A 334 -1.79 -26.51 -52.86
CA LEU A 334 -3.13 -26.00 -53.23
C LEU A 334 -3.48 -24.66 -52.57
N ARG A 335 -3.00 -24.37 -51.35
CA ARG A 335 -3.28 -23.09 -50.67
C ARG A 335 -2.44 -21.90 -51.14
N ARG A 336 -1.32 -22.10 -51.84
CA ARG A 336 -0.50 -21.02 -52.43
C ARG A 336 -0.89 -20.67 -53.88
N GLY A 337 -1.93 -21.30 -54.43
CA GLY A 337 -2.40 -21.09 -55.81
C GLY A 337 -3.27 -19.83 -56.05
N GLY A 338 -3.25 -18.86 -55.14
CA GLY A 338 -3.93 -17.57 -55.29
C GLY A 338 -3.00 -16.51 -55.88
N MET A 339 -3.07 -16.34 -57.20
CA MET A 339 -2.43 -15.29 -58.02
C MET A 339 -0.95 -15.46 -58.38
N GLY A 340 -0.72 -15.91 -59.62
CA GLY A 340 0.14 -15.17 -60.53
C GLY A 340 1.59 -15.64 -60.69
N ARG A 341 1.79 -16.74 -61.42
CA ARG A 341 2.68 -16.91 -62.60
C ARG A 341 3.02 -18.39 -62.75
N ARG A 342 2.61 -18.96 -63.89
CA ARG A 342 2.93 -20.32 -64.31
C ARG A 342 4.43 -20.42 -64.62
N TYR A 343 5.22 -20.88 -63.66
CA TYR A 343 6.49 -21.54 -63.95
C TYR A 343 6.25 -23.05 -63.82
N ASN A 344 6.31 -23.76 -64.94
CA ASN A 344 6.35 -25.22 -64.98
C ASN A 344 7.72 -25.68 -64.51
N TYR A 345 7.90 -25.79 -63.19
CA TYR A 345 9.00 -26.57 -62.62
C TYR A 345 8.40 -27.83 -62.04
N ARG A 346 8.39 -28.88 -62.86
CA ARG A 346 8.06 -30.24 -62.45
C ARG A 346 9.34 -30.87 -61.92
N GLU A 347 9.84 -30.35 -60.80
CA GLU A 347 10.78 -31.13 -59.99
C GLU A 347 9.94 -32.18 -59.27
N GLU A 348 10.03 -33.40 -59.77
CA GLU A 348 9.75 -34.59 -58.99
C GLU A 348 10.72 -34.56 -57.80
N ILE A 349 10.29 -33.91 -56.71
CA ILE A 349 10.94 -34.11 -55.43
C ILE A 349 10.63 -35.55 -55.07
N ASP A 350 11.57 -36.42 -55.44
CA ASP A 350 11.62 -37.80 -55.05
C ASP A 350 11.77 -37.82 -53.52
N CYS A 351 10.63 -37.77 -52.81
CA CYS A 351 10.59 -38.04 -51.39
C CYS A 351 11.11 -39.46 -51.22
N LYS A 352 12.42 -39.58 -50.93
CA LYS A 352 13.09 -40.85 -50.72
C LYS A 352 12.29 -41.61 -49.66
N LEU A 353 11.55 -42.63 -50.10
CA LEU A 353 10.85 -43.53 -49.21
C LEU A 353 11.86 -44.03 -48.17
N PRO A 354 11.54 -44.00 -46.87
CA PRO A 354 12.48 -44.46 -45.86
C PRO A 354 12.92 -45.87 -46.21
N LEU A 355 14.23 -46.10 -46.25
CA LEU A 355 14.79 -47.38 -46.63
C LEU A 355 14.52 -48.42 -45.52
N CYS A 356 14.33 -49.68 -45.89
CA CYS A 356 14.25 -50.76 -44.91
C CYS A 356 15.62 -50.98 -44.26
N GLU A 357 15.69 -50.77 -42.95
CA GLU A 357 16.90 -50.92 -42.12
C GLU A 357 17.00 -52.29 -41.45
N HIS A 358 16.07 -53.21 -41.73
CA HIS A 358 16.10 -54.55 -41.15
C HIS A 358 17.36 -55.30 -41.60
N LEU A 359 18.10 -55.89 -40.66
CA LEU A 359 19.27 -56.70 -40.97
C LEU A 359 18.82 -58.07 -41.46
N ILE A 360 19.30 -58.46 -42.64
CA ILE A 360 19.10 -59.78 -43.21
C ILE A 360 20.44 -60.47 -43.41
N ASP A 361 20.50 -61.78 -43.20
CA ASP A 361 21.70 -62.56 -43.50
C ASP A 361 21.81 -62.80 -45.01
N LYS A 362 22.77 -62.14 -45.66
CA LYS A 362 23.11 -62.40 -47.07
C LYS A 362 24.31 -63.34 -47.13
N GLN A 363 24.16 -64.46 -47.82
CA GLN A 363 25.27 -65.38 -48.08
C GLN A 363 26.07 -64.90 -49.29
N LEU A 364 27.36 -64.65 -49.09
CA LEU A 364 28.31 -64.26 -50.14
C LEU A 364 28.66 -65.48 -51.00
N SER A 365 29.16 -65.25 -52.22
CA SER A 365 29.61 -66.31 -53.13
C SER A 365 30.74 -67.18 -52.55
N CYS A 366 31.52 -66.64 -51.59
CA CYS A 366 32.52 -67.38 -50.82
C CYS A 366 31.94 -68.22 -49.67
N GLY A 367 30.61 -68.26 -49.50
CA GLY A 367 29.90 -69.07 -48.50
C GLY A 367 29.67 -68.39 -47.15
N HIS A 368 30.33 -67.27 -46.84
CA HIS A 368 30.14 -66.53 -45.59
C HIS A 368 28.79 -65.79 -45.54
N LYS A 369 28.15 -65.76 -44.36
CA LYS A 369 26.96 -64.94 -44.12
C LYS A 369 27.37 -63.60 -43.51
N ILE A 370 26.88 -62.52 -44.08
CA ILE A 370 27.02 -61.17 -43.51
C ILE A 370 25.63 -60.58 -43.27
N ALA A 371 25.48 -59.89 -42.14
CA ALA A 371 24.27 -59.11 -41.86
C ALA A 371 24.34 -57.81 -42.67
N VAL A 372 23.43 -57.65 -43.63
CA VAL A 372 23.29 -56.41 -44.42
C VAL A 372 21.91 -55.82 -44.21
N THR A 373 21.77 -54.50 -44.29
CA THR A 373 20.46 -53.88 -44.27
C THR A 373 19.69 -54.26 -45.54
N CYS A 374 18.41 -54.60 -45.40
CA CYS A 374 17.56 -55.07 -46.49
C CYS A 374 17.52 -54.12 -47.69
N SER A 375 17.63 -52.81 -47.47
CA SER A 375 17.70 -51.83 -48.55
C SER A 375 18.98 -51.90 -49.41
N MET A 376 20.05 -52.48 -48.89
CA MET A 376 21.31 -52.66 -49.63
C MET A 376 21.40 -54.00 -50.38
N SER A 377 20.48 -54.94 -50.14
CA SER A 377 20.56 -56.26 -50.78
C SER A 377 20.11 -56.27 -52.24
N GLU A 378 19.26 -55.33 -52.67
CA GLU A 378 18.69 -55.25 -54.03
C GLU A 378 19.66 -54.70 -55.09
N ASN A 379 20.67 -53.90 -54.72
CA ASN A 379 21.59 -53.25 -55.68
C ASN A 379 22.91 -54.00 -55.90
N ALA A 380 23.06 -55.21 -55.37
CA ALA A 380 24.25 -56.03 -55.51
C ALA A 380 23.87 -57.37 -56.16
N VAL A 381 23.67 -57.32 -57.47
CA VAL A 381 23.66 -58.47 -58.41
C VAL A 381 24.78 -58.24 -59.41
#